data_AF-A0A357PR93-F1
#
_entry.id   AF-A0A357PR93-F1
#
_cell.length_a   1.000
_cell.length_b   1.000
_cell.length_c   1.000
_cell.angle_alpha   90.00
_cell.angle_beta   90.00
_cell.angle_gamma   90.00
#
_symmetry.space_group_name_H-M   'P 1'
#
loop_
_entity.id
_entity.type
_entity.pdbx_description
1 polymer ?
#
loop_
_entity_poly.entity_id
_entity_poly.type
_entity_poly.pdbx_seq_one_letter_code
_entity_poly.pdbx_strand_id
1 'polypeptide(L)'
;MREILHGLKIPKGMTVVLRTAAMGADATSIAADYDYLVNLWNEIRKTTLESVAPVTIHTEDSLLRRVVRDFLADKDDVLVIQGDEAYEAAKTYFQQMYGRAPRKQLVQYKDAAVPLMVKAGVEKQLEGLHGPYVQLPSGGSLVINQTEAMVTIDVNSSRAIKEKDIEQTALNTNLEAAEEIALQLRLRDLAGIVAIDFIDMEEERNNRKLEMKMREVMKRDRARTQ
;
A
#
# COMPACT_ATOMS: atom_id res chain seq x y z
N MET A 1 10.72 12.95 -18.84
CA MET A 1 9.98 11.66 -18.95
C MET A 1 9.89 11.14 -20.39
N ARG A 2 9.43 11.92 -21.38
CA ARG A 2 9.55 11.54 -22.81
C ARG A 2 10.99 11.25 -23.24
N GLU A 3 11.97 12.04 -22.79
CA GLU A 3 13.38 11.82 -23.09
C GLU A 3 13.94 10.49 -22.53
N ILE A 4 13.41 10.03 -21.39
CA ILE A 4 13.83 8.75 -20.79
C ILE A 4 13.39 7.59 -21.70
N LEU A 5 12.17 7.65 -22.24
CA LEU A 5 11.68 6.67 -23.22
C LEU A 5 12.51 6.65 -24.50
N HIS A 6 13.01 7.81 -24.95
CA HIS A 6 13.88 7.88 -26.14
C HIS A 6 15.25 7.22 -25.90
N GLY A 7 15.69 7.12 -24.64
CA GLY A 7 16.90 6.39 -24.27
C GLY A 7 16.74 4.87 -24.27
N LEU A 8 15.52 4.34 -24.23
CA LEU A 8 15.26 2.91 -24.24
C LEU A 8 15.28 2.36 -25.67
N LYS A 9 16.04 1.30 -25.90
CA LYS A 9 16.06 0.59 -27.18
C LYS A 9 14.87 -0.37 -27.27
N ILE A 10 13.72 0.15 -27.69
CA ILE A 10 12.48 -0.62 -27.82
C ILE A 10 12.46 -1.38 -29.17
N PRO A 11 12.38 -2.73 -29.18
CA PRO A 11 12.27 -3.50 -30.40
C PRO A 11 11.02 -3.16 -31.21
N LYS A 12 11.11 -3.29 -32.54
CA LYS A 12 9.95 -3.16 -33.42
C LYS A 12 8.85 -4.16 -33.00
N GLY A 13 7.64 -3.66 -32.81
CA GLY A 13 6.48 -4.46 -32.39
C GLY A 13 6.20 -4.47 -30.88
N MET A 14 7.06 -3.85 -30.06
CA MET A 14 6.79 -3.63 -28.64
C MET A 14 6.40 -2.18 -28.39
N THR A 15 5.50 -1.96 -27.42
CA THR A 15 5.14 -0.62 -26.92
C THR A 15 5.35 -0.61 -25.42
N VAL A 16 5.99 0.45 -24.92
CA VAL A 16 6.23 0.64 -23.49
C VAL A 16 5.39 1.80 -23.00
N VAL A 17 4.69 1.60 -21.88
CA VAL A 17 3.89 2.63 -21.23
C VAL A 17 4.49 2.90 -19.84
N LEU A 18 4.92 4.14 -19.61
CA LEU A 18 5.31 4.56 -18.26
C LEU A 18 4.07 4.73 -17.39
N ARG A 19 4.05 4.07 -16.24
CA ARG A 19 2.97 4.20 -15.25
C ARG A 19 3.17 5.44 -14.40
N THR A 20 2.10 5.94 -13.79
CA THR A 20 2.12 7.08 -12.85
C THR A 20 3.09 6.85 -11.69
N ALA A 21 3.30 5.59 -11.27
CA ALA A 21 4.28 5.21 -10.26
C ALA A 21 5.75 5.49 -10.66
N ALA A 22 6.04 5.69 -11.95
CA ALA A 22 7.36 6.08 -12.43
C ALA A 22 7.62 7.60 -12.33
N MET A 23 6.66 8.39 -11.81
CA MET A 23 6.87 9.82 -11.53
C MET A 23 7.92 9.98 -10.43
N GLY A 24 9.04 10.63 -10.76
CA GLY A 24 10.16 10.86 -9.83
C GLY A 24 11.26 9.80 -9.86
N ALA A 25 11.07 8.69 -10.58
CA ALA A 25 12.13 7.70 -10.78
C ALA A 25 13.20 8.23 -11.76
N ASP A 26 14.46 7.85 -11.50
CA ASP A 26 15.57 8.22 -12.39
C ASP A 26 15.62 7.34 -13.66
N ALA A 27 16.35 7.83 -14.67
CA ALA A 27 16.45 7.14 -15.96
C ALA A 27 17.09 5.74 -15.83
N THR A 28 18.01 5.56 -14.89
CA THR A 28 18.72 4.30 -14.65
C THR A 28 17.76 3.23 -14.12
N SER A 29 16.92 3.60 -13.16
CA SER A 29 15.93 2.71 -12.56
C SER A 29 14.87 2.29 -13.58
N ILE A 30 14.43 3.24 -14.41
CA ILE A 30 13.50 2.95 -15.52
C ILE A 30 14.13 2.01 -16.55
N ALA A 31 15.41 2.21 -16.88
CA ALA A 31 16.12 1.31 -17.80
C ALA A 31 16.27 -0.11 -17.23
N ALA A 32 16.59 -0.24 -15.94
CA ALA A 32 16.68 -1.52 -15.27
C ALA A 32 15.33 -2.27 -15.25
N ASP A 33 14.23 -1.58 -14.95
CA ASP A 33 12.87 -2.18 -14.98
C ASP A 33 12.47 -2.60 -16.41
N TYR A 34 12.81 -1.78 -17.41
CA TYR A 34 12.60 -2.13 -18.81
C TYR A 34 13.40 -3.39 -19.23
N ASP A 35 14.70 -3.45 -18.90
CA ASP A 35 15.55 -4.59 -19.24
C ASP A 35 15.06 -5.87 -18.54
N TYR A 36 14.58 -5.76 -17.30
CA TYR A 36 13.91 -6.86 -16.61
C TYR A 36 12.69 -7.37 -17.40
N LEU A 37 11.79 -6.48 -17.85
CA LEU A 37 10.59 -6.87 -18.59
C LEU A 37 10.92 -7.53 -19.94
N VAL A 38 11.97 -7.06 -20.63
CA VAL A 38 12.44 -7.67 -21.87
C VAL A 38 13.00 -9.08 -21.62
N ASN A 39 13.78 -9.27 -20.56
CA ASN A 39 14.31 -10.58 -20.20
C ASN A 39 13.20 -11.57 -19.83
N LEU A 40 12.22 -11.14 -19.03
CA LEU A 40 11.04 -11.94 -18.69
C LEU A 40 10.28 -12.35 -19.96
N TRP A 41 10.05 -11.43 -20.89
CA TRP A 41 9.39 -11.74 -22.17
C TRP A 41 10.17 -12.78 -22.98
N ASN A 42 11.49 -12.67 -23.04
CA ASN A 42 12.33 -13.64 -23.75
C ASN A 42 12.26 -15.04 -23.11
N GLU A 43 12.23 -15.12 -21.79
CA GLU A 43 12.05 -16.36 -21.04
C GLU A 43 10.68 -16.99 -21.32
N ILE A 44 9.60 -16.20 -21.20
CA ILE A 44 8.24 -16.64 -21.53
C ILE A 44 8.18 -17.21 -22.94
N ARG A 45 8.73 -16.48 -23.93
CA ARG A 45 8.74 -16.92 -25.33
C ARG A 45 9.52 -18.23 -25.50
N LYS A 46 10.69 -18.34 -24.88
CA LYS A 46 11.52 -19.54 -24.95
C LYS A 46 10.78 -20.75 -24.37
N THR A 47 10.28 -20.64 -23.14
CA THR A 47 9.54 -21.70 -22.46
C THR A 47 8.30 -22.11 -23.25
N THR A 48 7.59 -21.15 -23.84
CA THR A 48 6.42 -21.43 -24.70
C THR A 48 6.79 -22.30 -25.90
N LEU A 49 7.88 -21.96 -26.61
CA LEU A 49 8.31 -22.68 -27.81
C LEU A 49 8.88 -24.07 -27.51
N GLU A 50 9.45 -24.27 -26.33
CA GLU A 50 10.05 -25.54 -25.90
C GLU A 50 9.01 -26.49 -25.26
N SER A 51 7.82 -26.00 -24.94
CA SER A 51 6.81 -26.72 -24.17
C SER A 51 5.76 -27.44 -25.03
N VAL A 52 5.24 -28.56 -24.51
CA VAL A 52 4.06 -29.24 -25.06
C VAL A 52 2.87 -29.02 -24.12
N ALA A 53 1.73 -28.61 -24.68
CA ALA A 53 0.55 -28.26 -23.91
C ALA A 53 -0.13 -29.50 -23.26
N PRO A 54 -0.83 -29.35 -22.11
CA PRO A 54 -0.96 -28.13 -21.30
C PRO A 54 0.17 -27.98 -20.27
N VAL A 55 0.77 -26.79 -20.20
CA VAL A 55 1.76 -26.45 -19.16
C VAL A 55 1.66 -24.96 -18.80
N THR A 56 1.96 -24.63 -17.55
CA THR A 56 2.09 -23.26 -17.08
C THR A 56 3.39 -22.66 -17.60
N ILE A 57 3.30 -21.62 -18.45
CA ILE A 57 4.47 -20.92 -19.00
C ILE A 57 4.95 -19.80 -18.07
N HIS A 58 4.01 -19.10 -17.45
CA HIS A 58 4.28 -17.98 -16.57
C HIS A 58 3.13 -17.87 -15.57
N THR A 59 3.47 -17.71 -14.31
CA THR A 59 2.53 -17.37 -13.26
C THR A 59 2.72 -15.89 -12.96
N GLU A 60 1.65 -15.11 -13.06
CA GLU A 60 1.69 -13.70 -12.68
C GLU A 60 2.13 -13.56 -11.22
N ASP A 61 2.86 -12.48 -10.95
CA ASP A 61 3.65 -12.27 -9.73
C ASP A 61 3.04 -12.84 -8.46
N SER A 62 3.85 -13.65 -7.77
CA SER A 62 3.60 -13.90 -6.36
C SER A 62 3.46 -12.55 -5.66
N LEU A 63 2.49 -12.44 -4.74
CA LEU A 63 2.31 -11.29 -3.86
C LEU A 63 3.65 -10.76 -3.33
N LEU A 64 4.57 -11.68 -3.05
CA LEU A 64 5.92 -11.42 -2.61
C LEU A 64 6.76 -10.58 -3.59
N ARG A 65 6.74 -10.88 -4.90
CA ARG A 65 7.45 -10.07 -5.90
C ARG A 65 6.89 -8.64 -5.96
N ARG A 66 5.55 -8.50 -5.89
CA ARG A 66 4.91 -7.19 -5.79
C ARG A 66 5.38 -6.45 -4.53
N VAL A 67 5.38 -7.12 -3.38
CA VAL A 67 5.81 -6.53 -2.11
C VAL A 67 7.28 -6.08 -2.15
N VAL A 68 8.20 -6.89 -2.70
CA VAL A 68 9.61 -6.53 -2.85
C VAL A 68 9.80 -5.31 -3.75
N ARG A 69 9.09 -5.22 -4.87
CA ARG A 69 9.14 -4.06 -5.76
C ARG A 69 8.66 -2.80 -5.07
N ASP A 70 7.54 -2.95 -4.38
CA ASP A 70 6.74 -1.83 -3.93
C ASP A 70 7.21 -1.26 -2.59
N PHE A 71 7.75 -2.09 -1.69
CA PHE A 71 8.10 -1.71 -0.32
C PHE A 71 9.61 -1.69 -0.05
N LEU A 72 10.45 -1.95 -1.06
CA LEU A 72 11.92 -1.84 -0.94
C LEU A 72 12.49 -0.83 -1.94
N ALA A 73 11.72 0.22 -2.25
CA ALA A 73 12.14 1.27 -3.17
C ALA A 73 13.21 2.16 -2.54
N ASP A 74 13.16 2.38 -1.21
CA ASP A 74 14.22 3.06 -0.48
C ASP A 74 15.30 2.06 -0.04
N LYS A 75 16.55 2.51 0.00
CA LYS A 75 17.69 1.71 0.48
C LYS A 75 17.55 1.35 1.96
N ASP A 76 16.83 2.15 2.73
CA ASP A 76 16.66 2.03 4.19
C ASP A 76 15.40 1.21 4.56
N ASP A 77 14.57 0.84 3.58
CA ASP A 77 13.41 -0.03 3.80
C ASP A 77 13.84 -1.44 4.22
N VAL A 78 13.06 -2.06 5.11
CA VAL A 78 13.29 -3.40 5.62
C VAL A 78 12.01 -4.23 5.54
N LEU A 79 12.10 -5.37 4.85
CA LEU A 79 11.05 -6.38 4.79
C LEU A 79 11.43 -7.57 5.68
N VAL A 80 10.59 -7.82 6.69
CA VAL A 80 10.73 -8.95 7.60
C VAL A 80 9.86 -10.10 7.10
N ILE A 81 10.44 -11.28 6.90
CA ILE A 81 9.77 -12.42 6.27
C ILE A 81 9.85 -13.64 7.18
N GLN A 82 8.69 -14.19 7.54
CA GLN A 82 8.59 -15.48 8.23
C GLN A 82 8.43 -16.62 7.22
N GLY A 83 9.24 -17.67 7.37
CA GLY A 83 9.25 -18.87 6.51
C GLY A 83 10.46 -18.92 5.56
N ASP A 84 11.09 -20.09 5.47
CA ASP A 84 12.32 -20.31 4.68
C ASP A 84 12.08 -20.15 3.18
N GLU A 85 11.02 -20.77 2.66
CA GLU A 85 10.67 -20.73 1.23
C GLU A 85 10.35 -19.30 0.78
N ALA A 86 9.55 -18.56 1.55
CA ALA A 86 9.21 -17.17 1.27
C ALA A 86 10.45 -16.26 1.33
N TYR A 87 11.37 -16.49 2.26
CA TYR A 87 12.59 -15.69 2.37
C TYR A 87 13.53 -15.89 1.16
N GLU A 88 13.78 -17.13 0.75
CA GLU A 88 14.63 -17.40 -0.42
C GLU A 88 13.98 -16.93 -1.73
N ALA A 89 12.65 -17.04 -1.86
CA ALA A 89 11.92 -16.47 -2.99
C ALA A 89 12.08 -14.93 -3.05
N ALA A 90 11.92 -14.23 -1.92
CA ALA A 90 12.07 -12.78 -1.85
C ALA A 90 13.49 -12.32 -2.20
N LYS A 91 14.50 -13.04 -1.70
CA LYS A 91 15.91 -12.79 -2.01
C LYS A 91 16.21 -12.95 -3.49
N THR A 92 15.64 -13.99 -4.13
CA THR A 92 15.74 -14.20 -5.57
C THR A 92 15.13 -13.04 -6.35
N TYR A 93 13.92 -12.61 -5.99
CA TYR A 93 13.26 -11.47 -6.64
C TYR A 93 14.02 -10.15 -6.43
N PHE A 94 14.56 -9.92 -5.23
CA PHE A 94 15.38 -8.74 -4.96
C PHE A 94 16.62 -8.70 -5.86
N GLN A 95 17.33 -9.83 -6.00
CA GLN A 95 18.50 -9.92 -6.85
C GLN A 95 18.18 -9.72 -8.33
N GLN A 96 17.07 -10.28 -8.81
CA GLN A 96 16.60 -10.09 -10.18
C GLN A 96 16.25 -8.63 -10.49
N MET A 97 15.67 -7.91 -9.53
CA MET A 97 15.22 -6.54 -9.70
C MET A 97 16.34 -5.51 -9.55
N TYR A 98 17.21 -5.68 -8.54
CA TYR A 98 18.23 -4.70 -8.17
C TYR A 98 19.64 -5.10 -8.58
N GLY A 99 19.83 -6.28 -9.18
CA GLY A 99 21.13 -6.78 -9.65
C GLY A 99 22.16 -7.03 -8.55
N ARG A 100 21.74 -7.04 -7.28
CA ARG A 100 22.63 -7.20 -6.11
C ARG A 100 21.93 -7.97 -4.99
N ALA A 101 22.72 -8.58 -4.11
CA ALA A 101 22.18 -9.21 -2.91
C ALA A 101 21.60 -8.16 -1.94
N PRO A 102 20.48 -8.48 -1.25
CA PRO A 102 19.97 -7.64 -0.17
C PRO A 102 20.99 -7.62 0.97
N ARG A 103 21.23 -6.44 1.56
CA ARG A 103 22.14 -6.29 2.71
C ARG A 103 21.35 -6.35 4.01
N LYS A 104 20.58 -5.31 4.28
CA LYS A 104 19.71 -5.18 5.46
C LYS A 104 18.23 -5.12 5.08
N GLN A 105 17.95 -5.01 3.78
CA GLN A 105 16.60 -4.85 3.24
C GLN A 105 15.71 -6.07 3.45
N LEU A 106 16.27 -7.28 3.47
CA LEU A 106 15.54 -8.50 3.76
C LEU A 106 16.04 -9.09 5.06
N VAL A 107 15.13 -9.31 6.01
CA VAL A 107 15.42 -9.92 7.30
C VAL A 107 14.54 -11.14 7.47
N GLN A 108 15.17 -12.30 7.64
CA GLN A 108 14.44 -13.51 7.95
C GLN A 108 14.01 -13.49 9.42
N TYR A 109 12.73 -13.70 9.65
CA TYR A 109 12.16 -13.89 10.98
C TYR A 109 12.35 -15.35 11.43
N LYS A 110 13.09 -15.55 12.53
CA LYS A 110 13.52 -16.88 12.99
C LYS A 110 12.90 -17.32 14.32
N ASP A 111 12.09 -16.48 14.95
CA ASP A 111 11.45 -16.80 16.21
C ASP A 111 10.29 -17.77 15.94
N ALA A 112 10.50 -19.04 16.28
CA ALA A 112 9.51 -20.09 16.06
C ALA A 112 8.41 -20.11 17.14
N ALA A 113 8.63 -19.45 18.29
CA ALA A 113 7.70 -19.48 19.41
C ALA A 113 6.59 -18.45 19.28
N VAL A 114 6.88 -17.30 18.67
CA VAL A 114 5.92 -16.21 18.51
C VAL A 114 5.76 -15.88 17.02
N PRO A 115 4.56 -16.01 16.42
CA PRO A 115 4.31 -15.58 15.05
C PRO A 115 4.67 -14.10 14.82
N LEU A 116 5.13 -13.78 13.61
CA LEU A 116 5.58 -12.42 13.25
C LEU A 116 4.48 -11.37 13.48
N MET A 117 3.23 -11.68 13.11
CA MET A 117 2.09 -10.76 13.24
C MET A 117 1.77 -10.44 14.72
N VAL A 118 1.81 -11.46 15.58
CA VAL A 118 1.68 -11.31 17.03
C VAL A 118 2.79 -10.42 17.59
N LYS A 119 4.05 -10.67 17.21
CA LYS A 119 5.19 -9.88 17.70
C LYS A 119 5.17 -8.44 17.21
N ALA A 120 4.65 -8.21 16.00
CA ALA A 120 4.46 -6.88 15.45
C ALA A 120 3.24 -6.14 16.06
N GLY A 121 2.40 -6.83 16.85
CA GLY A 121 1.21 -6.25 17.47
C GLY A 121 0.07 -5.95 16.48
N VAL A 122 0.14 -6.49 15.26
CA VAL A 122 -0.84 -6.19 14.20
C VAL A 122 -2.03 -7.16 14.18
N GLU A 123 -1.92 -8.30 14.86
CA GLU A 123 -2.97 -9.34 14.90
C GLU A 123 -4.36 -8.76 15.26
N LYS A 124 -4.43 -7.98 16.34
CA LYS A 124 -5.67 -7.35 16.80
C LYS A 124 -6.25 -6.35 15.78
N GLN A 125 -5.37 -5.65 15.06
CA GLN A 125 -5.81 -4.72 14.01
C GLN A 125 -6.38 -5.50 12.83
N LEU A 126 -5.78 -6.63 12.46
CA LEU A 126 -6.26 -7.51 11.39
C LEU A 126 -7.61 -8.14 11.73
N GLU A 127 -7.79 -8.64 12.97
CA GLU A 127 -9.07 -9.18 13.44
C GLU A 127 -10.21 -8.15 13.34
N GLY A 128 -9.90 -6.88 13.62
CA GLY A 128 -10.85 -5.77 13.53
C GLY A 128 -11.25 -5.37 12.10
N LEU A 129 -10.53 -5.81 11.06
CA LEU A 129 -10.80 -5.41 9.67
C LEU A 129 -12.14 -5.91 9.12
N HIS A 130 -12.66 -7.00 9.68
CA HIS A 130 -13.95 -7.57 9.24
C HIS A 130 -15.15 -6.87 9.89
N GLY A 131 -14.94 -6.19 11.01
CA GLY A 131 -16.01 -5.49 11.74
C GLY A 131 -16.28 -4.10 11.17
N PRO A 132 -17.52 -3.58 11.27
CA PRO A 132 -17.81 -2.21 10.86
C PRO A 132 -17.23 -1.18 11.85
N TYR A 133 -16.91 -1.58 13.09
CA TYR A 133 -16.44 -0.69 14.14
C TYR A 133 -14.92 -0.63 14.19
N VAL A 134 -14.38 0.59 14.29
CA VAL A 134 -12.95 0.84 14.52
C VAL A 134 -12.81 1.80 15.69
N GLN A 135 -11.97 1.47 16.67
CA GLN A 135 -11.77 2.31 17.85
C GLN A 135 -10.65 3.32 17.62
N LEU A 136 -10.89 4.58 17.96
CA LEU A 136 -9.89 5.65 17.87
C LEU A 136 -9.03 5.72 19.14
N PRO A 137 -7.78 6.22 19.06
CA PRO A 137 -6.88 6.33 20.21
C PRO A 137 -7.46 7.09 21.40
N SER A 138 -8.16 8.19 21.15
CA SER A 138 -8.81 9.00 22.20
C SER A 138 -10.16 8.45 22.69
N GLY A 139 -10.51 7.22 22.30
CA GLY A 139 -11.72 6.52 22.74
C GLY A 139 -12.98 6.82 21.94
N GLY A 140 -12.88 7.60 20.85
CA GLY A 140 -13.93 7.69 19.83
C GLY A 140 -14.02 6.41 19.00
N SER A 141 -14.89 6.38 18.00
CA SER A 141 -15.00 5.25 17.08
C SER A 141 -15.47 5.65 15.69
N LEU A 142 -15.07 4.87 14.70
CA LEU A 142 -15.59 4.90 13.34
C LEU A 142 -16.61 3.77 13.15
N VAL A 143 -17.64 4.02 12.36
CA VAL A 143 -18.55 3.00 11.84
C VAL A 143 -18.49 3.00 10.33
N ILE A 144 -17.95 1.94 9.74
CA ILE A 144 -17.75 1.79 8.30
C ILE A 144 -18.82 0.86 7.75
N ASN A 145 -19.67 1.37 6.86
CA ASN A 145 -20.70 0.59 6.17
C ASN A 145 -20.47 0.64 4.66
N GLN A 146 -20.39 -0.53 4.04
CA GLN A 146 -20.28 -0.67 2.59
C GLN A 146 -21.66 -0.95 2.00
N THR A 147 -22.06 -0.14 1.02
CA THR A 147 -23.27 -0.33 0.22
C THR A 147 -22.90 -0.74 -1.20
N GLU A 148 -23.89 -0.97 -2.07
CA GLU A 148 -23.65 -1.33 -3.48
C GLU A 148 -22.89 -0.25 -4.25
N ALA A 149 -23.16 1.03 -3.96
CA ALA A 149 -22.63 2.15 -4.75
C ALA A 149 -21.55 2.96 -4.02
N MET A 150 -21.53 2.92 -2.68
CA MET A 150 -20.63 3.76 -1.89
C MET A 150 -20.29 3.16 -0.52
N VAL A 151 -19.22 3.65 0.06
CA VAL A 151 -18.84 3.41 1.46
C VAL A 151 -19.23 4.65 2.27
N THR A 152 -19.92 4.44 3.39
CA THR A 152 -20.25 5.51 4.35
C THR A 152 -19.47 5.28 5.64
N ILE A 153 -18.86 6.33 6.18
CA ILE A 153 -18.10 6.28 7.42
C ILE A 153 -18.67 7.32 8.38
N ASP A 154 -19.05 6.90 9.57
CA ASP A 154 -19.57 7.75 10.63
C ASP A 154 -18.54 7.89 11.77
N VAL A 155 -18.32 9.12 12.25
CA VAL A 155 -17.32 9.44 13.30
C VAL A 155 -18.02 9.78 14.62
N ASN A 156 -17.74 8.98 15.65
CA ASN A 156 -18.29 9.18 16.99
C ASN A 156 -17.20 9.60 17.98
N SER A 157 -17.48 10.62 18.79
CA SER A 157 -16.61 10.99 19.92
C SER A 157 -16.82 10.08 21.13
N SER A 158 -15.84 10.05 22.04
CA SER A 158 -16.02 9.37 23.32
C SER A 158 -17.07 10.09 24.19
N ARG A 159 -17.81 9.32 24.99
CA ARG A 159 -19.00 9.78 25.73
C ARG A 159 -18.70 10.72 26.92
N ALA A 160 -17.44 11.09 27.15
CA ALA A 160 -17.00 11.76 28.37
C ALA A 160 -16.37 13.13 28.08
N ILE A 161 -17.20 14.15 27.82
CA ILE A 161 -16.72 15.52 27.58
C ILE A 161 -17.45 16.47 28.54
N LYS A 162 -16.67 17.29 29.26
CA LYS A 162 -17.16 18.45 30.02
C LYS A 162 -17.43 19.58 29.01
N GLU A 163 -18.58 20.24 29.11
CA GLU A 163 -19.12 21.23 28.13
C GLU A 163 -18.16 22.31 27.61
N LYS A 164 -17.05 22.60 28.32
CA LYS A 164 -16.14 23.70 28.00
C LYS A 164 -15.14 23.44 26.86
N ASP A 165 -15.08 22.23 26.31
CA ASP A 165 -14.05 21.84 25.31
C ASP A 165 -14.62 21.03 24.13
N ILE A 166 -15.90 21.23 23.81
CA ILE A 166 -16.61 20.44 22.78
C ILE A 166 -15.96 20.64 21.40
N GLU A 167 -15.76 21.89 20.98
CA GLU A 167 -15.20 22.23 19.65
C GLU A 167 -13.79 21.66 19.46
N GLN A 168 -12.92 21.81 20.46
CA GLN A 168 -11.56 21.27 20.39
C GLN A 168 -11.55 19.74 20.40
N THR A 169 -12.47 19.12 21.15
CA THR A 169 -12.60 17.66 21.17
C THR A 169 -13.12 17.12 19.84
N ALA A 170 -14.08 17.81 19.21
CA ALA A 170 -14.58 17.49 17.88
C ALA A 170 -13.45 17.56 16.84
N LEU A 171 -12.66 18.66 16.85
CA LEU A 171 -11.49 18.78 15.99
C LEU A 171 -10.48 17.65 16.21
N ASN A 172 -10.09 17.37 17.46
CA ASN A 172 -9.11 16.34 17.75
C ASN A 172 -9.60 14.95 17.30
N THR A 173 -10.87 14.63 17.56
CA THR A 173 -11.49 13.36 17.15
C THR A 173 -11.53 13.26 15.63
N ASN A 174 -11.91 14.32 14.92
CA ASN A 174 -11.95 14.33 13.46
C ASN A 174 -10.55 14.19 12.84
N LEU A 175 -9.51 14.79 13.43
CA LEU A 175 -8.14 14.64 12.96
C LEU A 175 -7.60 13.21 13.16
N GLU A 176 -7.93 12.57 14.29
CA GLU A 176 -7.64 11.15 14.51
C GLU A 176 -8.41 10.26 13.55
N ALA A 177 -9.71 10.54 13.37
CA ALA A 177 -10.57 9.84 12.42
C ALA A 177 -10.01 9.92 10.99
N ALA A 178 -9.52 11.08 10.55
CA ALA A 178 -8.91 11.24 9.24
C ALA A 178 -7.72 10.28 9.02
N GLU A 179 -6.83 10.15 10.02
CA GLU A 179 -5.69 9.22 9.94
C GLU A 179 -6.14 7.76 9.87
N GLU A 180 -7.10 7.38 10.73
CA GLU A 180 -7.59 6.01 10.80
C GLU A 180 -8.40 5.63 9.56
N ILE A 181 -9.24 6.53 9.04
CA ILE A 181 -9.98 6.31 7.79
C ILE A 181 -9.02 6.02 6.64
N ALA A 182 -7.96 6.82 6.47
CA ALA A 182 -6.97 6.59 5.43
C ALA A 182 -6.23 5.25 5.60
N LEU A 183 -6.03 4.79 6.83
CA LEU A 183 -5.50 3.45 7.09
C LEU A 183 -6.51 2.36 6.73
N GLN A 184 -7.76 2.47 7.16
CA GLN A 184 -8.81 1.48 6.94
C GLN A 184 -9.16 1.32 5.46
N LEU A 185 -9.22 2.42 4.70
CA LEU A 185 -9.43 2.37 3.25
C LEU A 185 -8.37 1.50 2.55
N ARG A 186 -7.10 1.64 2.97
CA ARG A 186 -5.97 0.85 2.44
C ARG A 186 -5.99 -0.60 2.93
N LEU A 187 -6.27 -0.84 4.20
CA LEU A 187 -6.27 -2.19 4.78
C LEU A 187 -7.44 -3.04 4.29
N ARG A 188 -8.59 -2.42 4.01
CA ARG A 188 -9.80 -3.09 3.54
C ARG A 188 -9.97 -3.06 2.02
N ASP A 189 -9.03 -2.45 1.29
CA ASP A 189 -9.07 -2.25 -0.15
C ASP A 189 -10.40 -1.60 -0.61
N LEU A 190 -10.87 -0.60 0.13
CA LEU A 190 -12.13 0.09 -0.15
C LEU A 190 -11.91 1.14 -1.25
N ALA A 191 -12.72 1.06 -2.31
CA ALA A 191 -12.64 1.93 -3.47
C ALA A 191 -14.02 2.46 -3.88
N GLY A 192 -14.03 3.44 -4.78
CA GLY A 192 -15.26 4.08 -5.26
C GLY A 192 -15.61 5.34 -4.48
N ILE A 193 -16.91 5.62 -4.34
CA ILE A 193 -17.39 6.80 -3.61
C ILE A 193 -17.32 6.49 -2.11
N VAL A 194 -16.60 7.33 -1.37
CA VAL A 194 -16.53 7.28 0.09
C VAL A 194 -17.13 8.57 0.65
N ALA A 195 -18.20 8.47 1.41
CA ALA A 195 -18.74 9.59 2.18
C ALA A 195 -18.36 9.43 3.65
N ILE A 196 -17.86 10.52 4.23
CA ILE A 196 -17.43 10.55 5.63
C ILE A 196 -18.26 11.61 6.33
N ASP A 197 -18.99 11.18 7.35
CA ASP A 197 -19.77 12.01 8.26
C ASP A 197 -18.90 12.34 9.48
N PHE A 198 -18.22 13.49 9.42
CA PHE A 198 -17.39 13.98 10.52
C PHE A 198 -18.25 14.69 11.55
N ILE A 199 -17.75 14.79 12.78
CA ILE A 199 -18.43 15.54 13.85
C ILE A 199 -18.49 17.01 13.44
N ASP A 200 -19.67 17.63 13.57
CA ASP A 200 -19.87 19.04 13.28
C ASP A 200 -18.90 19.93 14.07
N MET A 201 -18.30 20.91 13.38
CA MET A 201 -17.42 21.92 13.95
C MET A 201 -17.93 23.31 13.55
N GLU A 202 -18.06 24.21 14.51
CA GLU A 202 -18.59 25.56 14.26
C GLU A 202 -17.56 26.46 13.56
N GLU A 203 -16.27 26.29 13.88
CA GLU A 203 -15.22 27.13 13.31
C GLU A 203 -14.80 26.65 11.92
N GLU A 204 -14.98 27.48 10.89
CA GLU A 204 -14.52 27.18 9.53
C GLU A 204 -13.00 26.88 9.46
N ARG A 205 -12.21 27.48 10.35
CA ARG A 205 -10.78 27.19 10.48
C ARG A 205 -10.51 25.71 10.80
N ASN A 206 -11.38 25.08 11.59
CA ASN A 206 -11.25 23.68 11.98
C ASN A 206 -11.60 22.76 10.81
N ASN A 207 -12.64 23.10 10.03
CA ASN A 207 -12.93 22.41 8.76
C ASN A 207 -11.74 22.44 7.79
N ARG A 208 -11.10 23.61 7.62
CA ARG A 208 -9.90 23.72 6.77
C ARG A 208 -8.72 22.87 7.28
N LYS A 209 -8.51 22.78 8.60
CA LYS A 209 -7.48 21.90 9.18
C LYS A 209 -7.77 20.44 8.88
N LEU A 210 -9.02 20.02 9.03
CA LEU A 210 -9.46 18.65 8.74
C LEU A 210 -9.27 18.30 7.26
N GLU A 211 -9.68 19.18 6.35
CA GLU A 211 -9.46 18.98 4.91
C GLU A 211 -7.97 18.87 4.56
N MET A 212 -7.14 19.74 5.13
CA MET A 212 -5.69 19.67 4.95
C MET A 212 -5.12 18.34 5.46
N LYS A 213 -5.60 17.87 6.62
CA LYS A 213 -5.20 16.60 7.20
C LYS A 213 -5.61 15.43 6.30
N MET A 214 -6.85 15.40 5.82
CA MET A 214 -7.33 14.40 4.86
C MET A 214 -6.46 14.36 3.60
N ARG A 215 -6.13 15.52 3.02
CA ARG A 215 -5.20 15.59 1.87
C ARG A 215 -3.81 15.09 2.21
N GLU A 216 -3.30 15.35 3.41
CA GLU A 216 -1.98 14.88 3.85
C GLU A 216 -1.93 13.35 3.97
N VAL A 217 -2.91 12.76 4.66
CA VAL A 217 -2.91 11.31 4.93
C VAL A 217 -3.17 10.50 3.67
N MET A 218 -4.01 11.00 2.75
CA MET A 218 -4.30 10.33 1.48
C MET A 218 -3.16 10.40 0.47
N LYS A 219 -2.17 11.29 0.63
CA LYS A 219 -0.96 11.30 -0.23
C LYS A 219 -0.12 10.03 -0.10
N ARG A 220 -0.24 9.32 1.03
CA ARG A 220 0.44 8.04 1.26
C ARG A 220 -0.28 6.89 0.57
N ASP A 221 -1.51 7.10 0.12
CA ASP A 221 -2.25 6.13 -0.66
C ASP A 221 -1.75 6.12 -2.11
N ARG A 222 -1.67 4.93 -2.66
CA ARG A 222 -1.29 4.70 -4.05
C ARG A 222 -2.51 4.74 -4.98
N ALA A 223 -3.70 4.50 -4.44
CA ALA A 223 -4.96 4.68 -5.15
C ALA A 223 -5.20 6.17 -5.40
N ARG A 224 -5.70 6.50 -6.60
CA ARG A 224 -5.97 7.89 -6.96
C ARG A 224 -7.17 8.40 -6.18
N THR A 225 -6.94 9.39 -5.33
CA THR A 225 -7.98 10.11 -4.59
C THR A 225 -8.30 11.41 -5.31
N GLN A 226 -9.58 11.80 -5.34
CA GLN A 226 -10.06 13.07 -5.93
C GLN A 226 -10.65 13.95 -4.85
#